data_AF-A0A4Q5RKL6-F1
#
_entry.id   AF-A0A4Q5RKL6-F1
#
_cell.length_a   1.000
_cell.length_b   1.000
_cell.length_c   1.000
_cell.angle_alpha   90.00
_cell.angle_beta   90.00
_cell.angle_gamma   90.00
#
_symmetry.space_group_name_H-M   'P 1'
#
loop_
_entity.id
_entity.type
_entity.pdbx_description
1 polymer ?
#
loop_
_entity_poly.entity_id
_entity_poly.type
_entity_poly.pdbx_seq_one_letter_code
_entity_poly.pdbx_strand_id
1 'polypeptide(L)'
;TFNPEFYPRFKTWADEYFCIKHRHETLGIGGIFFDRLAANDELSWNDVFEFSKAVGRTFVPVYTQLINRNRHKTFTPEQQEWQYQRRSRYAEFNLVYDAGTKFGLETNGRIESILMSLPPQARWVYNYQPEAGSEEEKTLGLLRKGIDWAG
;
A
#
# COMPACT_ATOMS: atom_id res chain seq x y z
N THR A 1 24.91 0.67 7.48
CA THR A 1 23.69 1.50 7.62
C THR A 1 23.50 2.27 6.33
N PHE A 2 22.26 2.49 5.90
CA PHE A 2 21.97 3.19 4.63
C PHE A 2 21.90 4.70 4.82
N ASN A 3 21.82 5.45 3.71
CA ASN A 3 21.66 6.90 3.73
C ASN A 3 20.42 7.28 4.57
N PRO A 4 20.56 8.14 5.60
CA PRO A 4 19.47 8.50 6.51
C PRO A 4 18.29 9.20 5.81
N GLU A 5 18.54 9.85 4.66
CA GLU A 5 17.52 10.55 3.88
C GLU A 5 16.59 9.59 3.11
N PHE A 6 16.95 8.31 2.99
CA PHE A 6 16.15 7.35 2.23
C PHE A 6 14.77 7.13 2.85
N TYR A 7 14.68 6.97 4.17
CA TYR A 7 13.38 6.74 4.79
C TYR A 7 12.45 7.95 4.66
N PRO A 8 12.83 9.18 5.07
CA PRO A 8 11.96 10.35 4.93
C PRO A 8 11.49 10.57 3.48
N ARG A 9 12.40 10.44 2.51
CA ARG A 9 12.10 10.61 1.09
C ARG A 9 11.14 9.53 0.57
N PHE A 10 11.47 8.26 0.78
CA PHE A 10 10.70 7.15 0.19
C PHE A 10 9.39 6.88 0.92
N LYS A 11 9.29 7.26 2.20
CA LYS A 11 8.02 7.30 2.92
C LYS A 11 7.11 8.36 2.33
N THR A 12 7.61 9.58 2.18
CA THR A 12 6.82 10.68 1.57
C THR A 12 6.34 10.29 0.17
N TRP A 13 7.21 9.67 -0.62
CA TRP A 13 6.83 9.19 -1.94
C TRP A 13 5.78 8.07 -1.88
N ALA A 14 5.84 7.16 -0.90
CA ALA A 14 4.82 6.14 -0.71
C ALA A 14 3.43 6.76 -0.42
N ASP A 15 3.37 7.75 0.46
CA ASP A 15 2.13 8.48 0.77
C ASP A 15 1.54 9.19 -0.46
N GLU A 16 2.41 9.68 -1.36
CA GLU A 16 2.00 10.37 -2.58
C GLU A 16 1.55 9.41 -3.68
N TYR A 17 2.31 8.33 -3.92
CA TYR A 17 2.06 7.36 -4.98
C TYR A 17 0.81 6.52 -4.67
N PHE A 18 0.72 5.97 -3.45
CA PHE A 18 -0.39 5.11 -3.05
C PHE A 18 -1.58 5.92 -2.52
N CYS A 19 -2.10 6.83 -3.34
CA CYS A 19 -3.24 7.68 -3.01
C CYS A 19 -4.34 7.59 -4.07
N ILE A 20 -5.57 7.39 -3.59
CA ILE A 20 -6.78 7.38 -4.41
C ILE A 20 -7.27 8.83 -4.51
N LYS A 21 -6.81 9.54 -5.54
CA LYS A 21 -7.00 11.00 -5.67
C LYS A 21 -8.47 11.42 -5.63
N HIS A 22 -9.36 10.67 -6.27
CA HIS A 22 -10.80 10.97 -6.30
C HIS A 22 -11.52 10.65 -4.97
N ARG A 23 -10.86 10.01 -4.00
CA ARG A 23 -11.37 9.76 -2.64
C ARG A 23 -10.68 10.63 -1.58
N HIS A 24 -9.61 11.34 -1.95
CA HIS A 24 -8.71 12.03 -1.02
C HIS A 24 -8.18 11.13 0.11
N GLU A 25 -7.89 9.86 -0.22
CA GLU A 25 -7.57 8.81 0.74
C GLU A 25 -6.26 8.11 0.34
N THR A 26 -5.39 7.76 1.30
CA THR A 26 -4.27 6.86 1.01
C THR A 26 -4.77 5.42 0.94
N LEU A 27 -4.16 4.61 0.08
CA LEU A 27 -4.51 3.20 -0.10
C LEU A 27 -4.31 2.38 1.19
N GLY A 28 -3.33 2.79 1.98
CA GLY A 28 -2.93 2.17 3.24
C GLY A 28 -2.13 3.14 4.10
N ILE A 29 -1.40 2.58 5.07
CA ILE A 29 -0.60 3.34 6.05
C ILE A 29 0.80 3.75 5.55
N GLY A 30 1.07 3.59 4.25
CA GLY A 30 2.35 3.92 3.63
C GLY A 30 3.36 2.77 3.67
N GLY A 31 4.65 3.13 3.79
CA GLY A 31 5.77 2.19 3.71
C GLY A 31 6.97 2.86 3.06
N ILE A 32 7.69 2.12 2.23
CA ILE A 32 8.80 2.62 1.42
C ILE A 32 8.43 2.43 -0.05
N PHE A 33 8.44 3.52 -0.82
CA PHE A 33 8.31 3.47 -2.27
C PHE A 33 9.46 4.24 -2.92
N PHE A 34 10.12 3.60 -3.88
CA PHE A 34 11.17 4.22 -4.66
C PHE A 34 11.18 3.65 -6.06
N ASP A 35 11.51 4.52 -7.02
CA ASP A 35 11.80 4.16 -8.41
C ASP A 35 13.01 5.01 -8.87
N ARG A 36 13.71 4.54 -9.90
CA ARG A 36 14.87 5.21 -10.52
C ARG A 36 15.98 5.60 -9.53
N LEU A 37 16.16 4.82 -8.45
CA LEU A 37 17.31 4.95 -7.58
C LEU A 37 18.55 4.38 -8.30
N ALA A 38 19.39 5.27 -8.81
CA ALA A 38 20.59 4.91 -9.58
C ALA A 38 21.87 5.30 -8.84
N ALA A 39 22.96 4.62 -9.17
CA ALA A 39 24.28 4.97 -8.68
C ALA A 39 24.72 6.34 -9.20
N ASN A 40 25.49 7.07 -8.39
CA ASN A 40 26.09 8.35 -8.71
C ASN A 40 27.40 8.53 -7.89
N ASP A 41 27.97 9.74 -7.89
CA ASP A 41 29.23 10.05 -7.20
C ASP A 41 29.19 9.79 -5.68
N GLU A 42 27.99 9.82 -5.07
CA GLU A 42 27.76 9.66 -3.63
C GLU A 42 27.17 8.30 -3.25
N LEU A 43 26.60 7.56 -4.22
CA LEU A 43 25.88 6.31 -4.01
C LEU A 43 26.37 5.27 -5.01
N SER A 44 27.11 4.26 -4.56
CA SER A 44 27.60 3.22 -5.46
C SER A 44 26.47 2.28 -5.90
N TRP A 45 26.69 1.56 -7.00
CA TRP A 45 25.76 0.50 -7.43
C TRP A 45 25.55 -0.57 -6.34
N ASN A 46 26.62 -0.91 -5.60
CA ASN A 46 26.55 -1.88 -4.52
C ASN A 46 25.66 -1.38 -3.37
N ASP A 47 25.70 -0.09 -3.07
CA ASP A 47 24.84 0.51 -2.05
C ASP A 47 23.36 0.46 -2.45
N VAL A 48 23.04 0.79 -3.71
CA VAL A 48 21.67 0.67 -4.25
C VAL A 48 21.19 -0.78 -4.17
N PHE A 49 22.05 -1.73 -4.54
CA PHE A 49 21.71 -3.14 -4.54
C PHE A 49 21.51 -3.69 -3.13
N GLU A 50 22.40 -3.39 -2.19
CA GLU A 50 22.26 -3.81 -0.80
C GLU A 50 21.05 -3.15 -0.12
N PHE A 51 20.73 -1.90 -0.46
CA PHE A 51 19.51 -1.24 0.01
C PHE A 51 18.26 -1.97 -0.49
N SER A 52 18.19 -2.27 -1.80
CA SER A 52 17.07 -2.99 -2.39
C SER A 52 16.89 -4.38 -1.77
N LYS A 53 18.00 -5.09 -1.54
CA LYS A 53 17.99 -6.38 -0.82
C LYS A 53 17.50 -6.25 0.61
N ALA A 54 17.95 -5.24 1.34
CA ALA A 54 17.53 -5.02 2.71
C ALA A 54 16.02 -4.76 2.79
N VAL A 55 15.47 -3.88 1.95
CA VAL A 55 14.03 -3.62 1.87
C VAL A 55 13.26 -4.90 1.50
N GLY A 56 13.70 -5.65 0.48
CA GLY A 56 13.04 -6.90 0.11
C GLY A 56 13.04 -7.94 1.25
N ARG A 57 14.14 -8.03 2.01
CA ARG A 57 14.29 -8.95 3.14
C ARG A 57 13.44 -8.57 4.35
N THR A 58 12.99 -7.32 4.49
CA THR A 58 12.13 -6.93 5.61
C THR A 58 10.68 -7.38 5.42
N PHE A 59 10.22 -7.56 4.17
CA PHE A 59 8.82 -7.86 3.87
C PHE A 59 8.33 -9.14 4.57
N VAL A 60 9.01 -10.27 4.37
CA VAL A 60 8.55 -11.57 4.90
C VAL A 60 8.52 -11.57 6.44
N PRO A 61 9.60 -11.21 7.17
CA PRO A 61 9.57 -11.21 8.63
C PRO A 61 8.48 -10.30 9.22
N VAL A 62 8.35 -9.08 8.70
CA VAL A 62 7.36 -8.11 9.18
C VAL A 62 5.94 -8.59 8.90
N TYR A 63 5.65 -8.98 7.66
CA TYR A 63 4.31 -9.37 7.27
C TYR A 63 3.89 -10.69 7.94
N THR A 64 4.79 -11.67 8.03
CA THR A 64 4.52 -12.92 8.77
C THR A 64 4.23 -12.66 10.25
N GLN A 65 4.97 -11.76 10.90
CA GLN A 65 4.68 -11.37 12.28
C GLN A 65 3.27 -10.77 12.41
N LEU A 66 2.88 -9.86 11.51
CA LEU A 66 1.55 -9.25 11.52
C LEU A 66 0.45 -10.31 11.31
N ILE A 67 0.63 -11.22 10.35
CA ILE A 67 -0.33 -12.31 10.12
C ILE A 67 -0.44 -13.22 11.35
N ASN A 68 0.68 -13.66 11.92
CA ASN A 68 0.67 -14.56 13.08
C ASN A 68 -0.03 -13.94 14.30
N ARG A 69 0.08 -12.63 14.50
CA ARG A 69 -0.60 -11.91 15.59
C ARG A 69 -2.12 -11.81 15.39
N ASN A 70 -2.62 -11.91 14.15
CA ASN A 70 -4.01 -11.58 13.83
C ASN A 70 -4.81 -12.76 13.25
N ARG A 71 -4.17 -13.82 12.76
CA ARG A 71 -4.83 -14.93 12.01
C ARG A 71 -5.90 -15.71 12.78
N HIS A 72 -5.93 -15.62 14.11
CA HIS A 72 -6.90 -16.30 14.97
C HIS A 72 -7.96 -15.36 15.54
N LYS A 73 -7.90 -14.06 15.23
CA LYS A 73 -8.92 -13.12 15.67
C LYS A 73 -10.24 -13.48 15.00
N THR A 74 -11.29 -13.55 15.79
CA THR A 74 -12.65 -13.64 15.28
C THR A 74 -13.06 -12.30 14.68
N PHE A 75 -13.95 -12.35 13.70
CA PHE A 75 -14.53 -11.16 13.10
C PHE A 75 -16.04 -11.35 12.95
N THR A 76 -16.77 -10.24 12.94
CA THR A 76 -18.22 -10.25 12.73
C THR A 76 -18.55 -10.15 11.23
N PRO A 77 -19.77 -10.51 10.81
CA PRO A 77 -20.22 -10.26 9.44
C PRO A 77 -20.06 -8.81 8.99
N GLU A 78 -20.30 -7.84 9.87
CA GLU A 78 -20.16 -6.41 9.59
C GLU A 78 -18.70 -6.03 9.28
N GLN A 79 -17.75 -6.59 10.03
CA GLN A 79 -16.32 -6.39 9.76
C GLN A 79 -15.89 -7.02 8.43
N GLN A 80 -16.52 -8.13 8.02
CA GLN A 80 -16.29 -8.73 6.70
C GLN A 80 -16.84 -7.84 5.58
N GLU A 81 -18.02 -7.25 5.76
CA GLU A 81 -18.58 -6.25 4.84
C GLU A 81 -17.68 -5.03 4.70
N TRP A 82 -17.17 -4.52 5.83
CA TRP A 82 -16.18 -3.46 5.83
C TRP A 82 -14.92 -3.85 5.06
N GLN A 83 -14.38 -5.06 5.25
CA GLN A 83 -13.24 -5.55 4.48
C GLN A 83 -13.52 -5.54 2.98
N TYR A 84 -14.70 -5.96 2.52
CA TYR A 84 -15.04 -5.93 1.09
C TYR A 84 -15.13 -4.51 0.53
N GLN A 85 -15.60 -3.56 1.34
CA GLN A 85 -15.60 -2.15 0.96
C GLN A 85 -14.18 -1.59 0.89
N ARG A 86 -13.30 -1.95 1.84
CA ARG A 86 -11.88 -1.56 1.76
C ARG A 86 -11.16 -2.18 0.56
N ARG A 87 -11.49 -3.42 0.21
CA ARG A 87 -10.99 -4.09 -1.00
C ARG A 87 -11.44 -3.41 -2.30
N SER A 88 -12.61 -2.76 -2.31
CA SER A 88 -13.05 -2.01 -3.48
C SER A 88 -12.20 -0.77 -3.75
N ARG A 89 -11.70 -0.10 -2.69
CA ARG A 89 -10.67 0.95 -2.80
C ARG A 89 -9.36 0.42 -3.39
N TYR A 90 -8.98 -0.81 -3.05
CA TYR A 90 -7.81 -1.47 -3.62
C TYR A 90 -7.95 -1.72 -5.13
N ALA A 91 -9.13 -2.18 -5.55
CA ALA A 91 -9.46 -2.33 -6.97
C ALA A 91 -9.50 -0.98 -7.71
N GLU A 92 -10.10 0.05 -7.10
CA GLU A 92 -10.11 1.42 -7.65
C GLU A 92 -8.68 1.92 -7.91
N PHE A 93 -7.77 1.75 -6.95
CA PHE A 93 -6.38 2.17 -7.13
C PHE A 93 -5.67 1.43 -8.26
N ASN A 94 -5.70 0.10 -8.25
CA ASN A 94 -4.96 -0.69 -9.24
C ASN A 94 -5.47 -0.46 -10.67
N LEU A 95 -6.80 -0.31 -10.85
CA LEU A 95 -7.38 -0.14 -12.17
C LEU A 95 -7.30 1.30 -12.71
N VAL A 96 -7.25 2.31 -11.82
CA VAL A 96 -7.30 3.73 -12.23
C VAL A 96 -5.93 4.42 -12.17
N TYR A 97 -5.11 4.10 -11.16
CA TYR A 97 -3.91 4.88 -10.82
C TYR A 97 -2.60 4.11 -10.93
N ASP A 98 -2.58 2.80 -10.70
CA ASP A 98 -1.33 2.05 -10.74
C ASP A 98 -0.75 2.02 -12.16
N ALA A 99 0.42 2.66 -12.32
CA ALA A 99 1.05 2.82 -13.62
C ALA A 99 1.47 1.47 -14.22
N GLY A 100 1.93 0.54 -13.38
CA GLY A 100 2.32 -0.81 -13.82
C GLY A 100 1.14 -1.61 -14.36
N THR A 101 0.01 -1.60 -13.64
CA THR A 101 -1.23 -2.25 -14.07
C THR A 101 -1.72 -1.65 -15.38
N LYS A 102 -1.84 -0.32 -15.46
CA LYS A 102 -2.32 0.35 -16.67
C LYS A 102 -1.44 0.05 -17.89
N PHE A 103 -0.13 0.21 -17.75
CA PHE A 103 0.82 -0.08 -18.82
C PHE A 103 0.72 -1.54 -19.27
N GLY A 104 0.72 -2.50 -18.33
CA GLY A 104 0.63 -3.92 -18.66
C GLY A 104 -0.64 -4.30 -19.42
N LEU A 105 -1.78 -3.68 -19.10
CA LEU A 105 -3.04 -3.88 -19.81
C LEU A 105 -3.02 -3.26 -21.22
N GLU A 106 -2.38 -2.09 -21.39
CA GLU A 106 -2.29 -1.39 -22.67
C GLU A 106 -1.27 -2.02 -23.64
N THR A 107 -0.26 -2.73 -23.12
CA THR A 107 0.84 -3.30 -23.93
C THR A 107 0.78 -4.82 -24.11
N ASN A 108 -0.41 -5.44 -24.03
CA ASN A 108 -0.60 -6.90 -24.17
C ASN A 108 0.27 -7.74 -23.21
N GLY A 109 0.44 -7.30 -21.96
CA GLY A 109 1.10 -8.09 -20.93
C GLY A 109 0.27 -9.33 -20.54
N ARG A 110 0.86 -10.20 -19.69
CA ARG A 110 0.18 -11.41 -19.20
C ARG A 110 -0.93 -11.05 -18.21
N ILE A 111 -2.18 -11.01 -18.69
CA ILE A 111 -3.36 -10.50 -17.96
C ILE A 111 -3.52 -11.14 -16.57
N GLU A 112 -3.49 -12.48 -16.47
CA GLU A 112 -3.63 -13.18 -15.19
C GLU A 112 -2.52 -12.87 -14.18
N SER A 113 -1.33 -12.48 -14.66
CA SER A 113 -0.24 -12.00 -13.78
C SER A 113 -0.44 -10.55 -13.35
N ILE A 114 -1.02 -9.71 -14.22
CA ILE A 114 -1.25 -8.30 -13.91
C ILE A 114 -2.40 -8.15 -12.90
N LEU A 115 -3.51 -8.87 -13.14
CA LEU A 115 -4.71 -8.77 -12.33
C LEU A 115 -4.70 -9.65 -11.07
N MET A 116 -3.62 -10.39 -10.80
CA MET A 116 -3.46 -11.15 -9.56
C MET A 116 -3.48 -10.26 -8.30
N SER A 117 -3.25 -8.95 -8.48
CA SER A 117 -3.35 -7.94 -7.43
C SER A 117 -4.80 -7.71 -6.99
N LEU A 118 -5.80 -8.04 -7.82
CA LEU A 118 -7.20 -7.76 -7.49
C LEU A 118 -7.69 -8.69 -6.37
N PRO A 119 -8.53 -8.17 -5.46
CA PRO A 119 -9.11 -8.97 -4.41
C PRO A 119 -10.09 -10.00 -4.99
N PRO A 120 -10.26 -11.17 -4.35
CA PRO A 120 -11.23 -12.18 -4.80
C PRO A 120 -12.68 -11.67 -4.70
N GLN A 121 -12.95 -10.75 -3.77
CA GLN A 121 -14.26 -10.14 -3.56
C GLN A 121 -14.10 -8.68 -3.12
N ALA A 122 -14.87 -7.79 -3.73
CA ALA A 122 -14.97 -6.38 -3.39
C ALA A 122 -16.43 -5.93 -3.49
N ARG A 123 -16.84 -4.95 -2.68
CA ARG A 123 -18.20 -4.40 -2.68
C ARG A 123 -18.17 -2.87 -2.73
N TRP A 124 -19.07 -2.31 -3.53
CA TRP A 124 -19.32 -0.87 -3.61
C TRP A 124 -20.66 -0.57 -2.97
N VAL A 125 -20.64 0.27 -1.94
CA VAL A 125 -21.84 0.76 -1.25
C VAL A 125 -21.99 2.24 -1.58
N TYR A 126 -23.19 2.63 -1.99
CA TYR A 126 -23.49 4.01 -2.30
C TYR A 126 -23.37 4.87 -1.03
N ASN A 127 -22.57 5.93 -1.11
CA ASN A 127 -22.39 6.94 -0.06
C ASN A 127 -22.21 6.35 1.36
N TYR A 128 -21.39 5.31 1.49
CA TYR A 128 -21.07 4.74 2.81
C TYR A 128 -20.46 5.80 3.73
N GLN A 129 -20.97 5.88 4.96
CA GLN A 129 -20.45 6.69 6.04
C GLN A 129 -20.18 5.77 7.23
N PRO A 130 -18.99 5.80 7.85
CA PRO A 130 -18.74 5.01 9.04
C PRO A 130 -19.58 5.53 10.22
N GLU A 131 -19.91 4.66 11.15
CA GLU A 131 -20.55 5.07 12.41
C GLU A 131 -19.58 5.91 13.26
N ALA A 132 -20.07 6.96 13.90
CA ALA A 132 -19.24 7.82 14.74
C ALA A 132 -18.62 7.04 15.91
N GLY A 133 -17.31 7.17 16.10
CA GLY A 133 -16.54 6.46 17.13
C GLY A 133 -16.17 5.01 16.79
N SER A 134 -16.60 4.50 15.63
CA SER A 134 -16.32 3.13 15.17
C SER A 134 -14.86 2.92 14.82
N GLU A 135 -14.45 1.64 14.72
CA GLU A 135 -13.10 1.30 14.24
C GLU A 135 -12.93 1.62 12.75
N GLU A 136 -14.02 1.60 11.99
CA GLU A 136 -14.09 2.01 10.59
C GLU A 136 -13.77 3.50 10.44
N GLU A 137 -14.39 4.36 11.24
CA GLU A 137 -14.10 5.81 11.27
C GLU A 137 -12.64 6.07 11.65
N LYS A 138 -12.16 5.41 12.71
CA LYS A 138 -10.75 5.50 13.13
C LYS A 138 -9.81 5.09 12.01
N THR A 139 -10.10 3.98 11.32
CA THR A 139 -9.31 3.50 10.19
C THR A 139 -9.23 4.57 9.11
N LEU A 140 -10.37 5.15 8.69
CA LEU A 140 -10.38 6.21 7.67
C LEU A 140 -9.61 7.46 8.11
N GLY A 141 -9.66 7.81 9.40
CA GLY A 141 -8.87 8.91 9.95
C GLY A 141 -7.34 8.70 9.86
N LEU A 142 -6.89 7.45 9.74
CA LEU A 142 -5.49 7.09 9.56
C LEU A 142 -5.07 6.93 8.09
N LEU A 143 -6.02 6.81 7.16
CA LEU A 143 -5.74 6.66 5.73
C LEU A 143 -5.58 8.01 5.03
N ARG A 144 -4.59 8.77 5.50
CA ARG A 144 -4.23 10.10 5.01
C ARG A 144 -2.73 10.26 4.90
N LYS A 145 -2.30 11.21 4.07
CA LYS A 145 -0.89 11.54 3.86
C LYS A 145 -0.27 12.18 5.11
N GLY A 146 1.04 12.00 5.27
CA GLY A 146 1.84 12.81 6.19
C GLY A 146 1.77 12.38 7.66
N ILE A 147 1.19 11.23 7.99
CA ILE A 147 1.28 10.68 9.35
C ILE A 147 2.72 10.22 9.60
N ASP A 148 3.32 10.71 10.68
CA ASP A 148 4.60 10.19 11.16
C ASP A 148 4.36 9.00 12.09
N TRP A 149 4.71 7.82 11.61
CA TRP A 149 4.54 6.57 12.34
C TRP A 149 5.79 6.17 13.13
N ALA A 150 6.96 6.72 12.78
CA ALA A 150 8.25 6.35 13.34
C ALA A 150 8.70 7.28 14.48
N GLY A 151 8.20 8.53 14.49
CA GLY A 151 8.45 9.52 15.53
C GLY A 151 9.72 10.33 15.32
#